data_AF-M4RQ22-F1
#
_entry.id   AF-M4RQ22-F1
#
_cell.length_a   1.000
_cell.length_b   1.000
_cell.length_c   1.000
_cell.angle_alpha   90.00
_cell.angle_beta   90.00
_cell.angle_gamma   90.00
#
_symmetry.space_group_name_H-M   'P 1'
#
loop_
_entity.id
_entity.type
_entity.pdbx_description
1 polymer ?
#
loop_
_entity_poly.entity_id
_entity_poly.type
_entity_poly.pdbx_seq_one_letter_code
_entity_poly.pdbx_strand_id
1 'polypeptide(L)'
;MLVAQQLIIGISLGFISNMVLNTFVLAGQIVALQTGLGFASIVDPVNGISVPAVGQFYLILATLLFWSLDGHLSMIRMIVMSFEAFPIGEAWFAPEQFRDIAHWAGWMFISAVTISLAPIVSLLIVNLAFGVMTKAAPQLNIFSIGFAIAQIMGLIIIWLTLDNLTHHFEVMWDRAQLMMCQLVLVCP
;
A
#
# COMPACT_ATOMS: atom_id res chain seq x y z
N MET A 1 -29.45 -4.60 -18.19
CA MET A 1 -28.18 -5.32 -17.89
C MET A 1 -26.94 -4.63 -18.46
N LEU A 2 -27.02 -3.95 -19.61
CA LEU A 2 -25.90 -3.18 -20.19
C LEU A 2 -25.30 -2.11 -19.26
N VAL A 3 -26.12 -1.40 -18.47
CA VAL A 3 -25.64 -0.41 -17.50
C VAL A 3 -24.79 -1.05 -16.41
N ALA A 4 -25.20 -2.22 -15.90
CA ALA A 4 -24.44 -2.95 -14.88
C ALA A 4 -23.09 -3.42 -15.42
N GLN A 5 -23.04 -3.84 -16.68
CA GLN A 5 -21.80 -4.24 -17.35
C GLN A 5 -20.81 -3.07 -17.44
N GLN A 6 -21.24 -1.92 -17.96
CA GLN A 6 -20.38 -0.73 -18.05
C GLN A 6 -19.90 -0.25 -16.68
N LEU A 7 -20.76 -0.35 -15.67
CA LEU A 7 -20.41 -0.03 -14.29
C LEU A 7 -19.35 -0.99 -13.72
N ILE A 8 -19.43 -2.29 -14.01
CA ILE A 8 -18.40 -3.27 -13.61
C ILE A 8 -17.05 -2.92 -14.23
N ILE A 9 -16.99 -2.59 -15.52
CA ILE A 9 -15.74 -2.23 -16.21
C ILE A 9 -15.08 -1.02 -15.52
N GLY A 10 -15.86 0.04 -15.30
CA GLY A 10 -15.37 1.25 -14.63
C GLY A 10 -14.91 0.99 -13.20
N ILE A 11 -15.66 0.19 -12.44
CA ILE A 11 -15.27 -0.22 -11.08
C ILE A 11 -13.98 -1.04 -11.11
N SER A 12 -13.82 -1.98 -12.03
CA SER A 12 -12.61 -2.81 -12.13
C SER A 12 -11.35 -1.97 -12.33
N LEU A 13 -11.38 -0.99 -13.24
CA LEU A 13 -10.25 -0.09 -13.49
C LEU A 13 -9.95 0.81 -12.28
N GLY A 14 -11.00 1.42 -11.69
CA GLY A 14 -10.85 2.24 -10.50
C GLY A 14 -10.36 1.45 -9.28
N PHE A 15 -10.80 0.19 -9.16
CA PHE A 15 -10.41 -0.72 -8.08
C PHE A 15 -8.93 -1.08 -8.15
N ILE A 16 -8.37 -1.34 -9.34
CA ILE A 16 -6.93 -1.59 -9.51
C ILE A 16 -6.11 -0.38 -9.03
N SER A 17 -6.50 0.83 -9.44
CA SER A 17 -5.84 2.07 -9.00
C SER A 17 -5.96 2.28 -7.49
N ASN A 18 -7.12 1.98 -6.90
CA ASN A 18 -7.31 2.02 -5.45
C ASN A 18 -6.41 1.01 -4.72
N MET A 19 -6.21 -0.19 -5.27
CA MET A 19 -5.29 -1.18 -4.70
C MET A 19 -3.83 -0.72 -4.71
N VAL A 20 -3.40 0.06 -5.72
CA VAL A 20 -2.06 0.66 -5.71
C VAL A 20 -1.90 1.60 -4.52
N LEU A 21 -2.85 2.52 -4.31
CA LEU A 21 -2.79 3.44 -3.17
C LEU A 21 -2.86 2.70 -1.83
N ASN A 22 -3.74 1.70 -1.71
CA ASN A 22 -3.85 0.88 -0.50
C ASN A 22 -2.59 0.06 -0.20
N THR A 23 -1.77 -0.27 -1.20
CA THR A 23 -0.46 -0.92 -1.00
C THR A 23 0.42 -0.05 -0.08
N PHE A 24 0.47 1.26 -0.33
CA PHE A 24 1.24 2.22 0.46
C PHE A 24 0.63 2.45 1.84
N VAL A 25 -0.70 2.49 1.94
CA VAL A 25 -1.39 2.56 3.24
C VAL A 25 -1.04 1.35 4.10
N LEU A 26 -1.09 0.15 3.53
CA LEU A 26 -0.79 -1.10 4.24
C LEU A 26 0.68 -1.14 4.66
N ALA A 27 1.60 -0.72 3.79
CA ALA A 27 3.02 -0.57 4.16
C ALA A 27 3.20 0.41 5.34
N GLY A 28 2.58 1.59 5.27
CA GLY A 28 2.62 2.58 6.35
C GLY A 28 2.03 2.06 7.66
N GLN A 29 0.95 1.26 7.61
CA GLN A 29 0.37 0.60 8.78
C GLN A 29 1.33 -0.44 9.38
N ILE A 30 1.98 -1.28 8.58
CA ILE A 30 2.98 -2.25 9.06
C ILE A 30 4.11 -1.53 9.80
N VAL A 31 4.65 -0.46 9.21
CA VAL A 31 5.70 0.35 9.83
C VAL A 31 5.21 1.01 11.13
N ALA A 32 3.99 1.54 11.16
CA ALA A 32 3.41 2.14 12.35
C ALA A 32 3.29 1.15 13.51
N LEU A 33 2.84 -0.07 13.22
CA LEU A 33 2.66 -1.12 14.22
C LEU A 33 4.00 -1.55 14.82
N GLN A 34 5.06 -1.62 14.02
CA GLN A 34 6.38 -2.02 14.51
C GLN A 34 7.13 -0.94 15.27
N THR A 35 6.94 0.32 14.89
CA THR A 35 7.55 1.46 15.59
C THR A 35 6.85 1.81 16.90
N GLY A 36 5.72 1.16 17.20
CA GLY A 36 4.88 1.46 18.36
C GLY A 36 4.02 2.72 18.19
N LEU A 37 4.12 3.42 17.06
CA LEU A 37 3.26 4.57 16.73
C LEU A 37 1.79 4.15 16.50
N GLY A 38 1.56 2.88 16.18
CA GLY A 38 0.24 2.24 16.08
C GLY A 38 -0.21 1.51 17.35
N PHE A 39 0.40 1.76 18.51
CA PHE A 39 0.08 1.00 19.74
C PHE A 39 -1.39 1.17 20.17
N ALA A 40 -1.96 2.36 20.01
CA ALA A 40 -3.36 2.64 20.35
C ALA A 40 -4.34 1.71 19.62
N SER A 41 -4.10 1.44 18.32
CA SER A 41 -4.95 0.55 17.51
C SER A 41 -4.82 -0.93 17.87
N ILE A 42 -3.76 -1.34 18.56
CA ILE A 42 -3.58 -2.72 19.04
C ILE A 42 -4.32 -2.92 20.38
N VAL A 43 -4.30 -1.90 21.25
CA VAL A 43 -4.86 -1.98 22.60
C VAL A 43 -6.38 -1.81 22.60
N ASP A 44 -6.93 -0.92 21.78
CA ASP A 44 -8.38 -0.76 21.62
C ASP A 44 -8.78 -0.66 20.14
N PRO A 45 -9.00 -1.82 19.48
CA PRO A 45 -9.45 -1.84 18.09
C PRO A 45 -10.94 -1.50 17.94
N VAL A 46 -11.72 -1.41 19.03
CA VAL A 46 -13.18 -1.23 19.00
C VAL A 46 -13.57 0.24 19.15
N ASN A 47 -12.86 1.02 19.98
CA ASN A 47 -13.16 2.44 20.23
C ASN A 47 -12.07 3.43 19.76
N GLY A 48 -10.90 2.95 19.31
CA GLY A 48 -9.74 3.79 18.95
C GLY A 48 -9.65 4.16 17.47
N ILE A 49 -9.27 5.41 17.18
CA ILE A 49 -9.02 5.99 15.85
C ILE A 49 -8.22 5.00 14.98
N SER A 50 -8.88 4.48 13.94
CA SER A 50 -8.51 3.23 13.27
C SER A 50 -7.49 3.35 12.12
N VAL A 51 -6.86 4.51 11.95
CA VAL A 51 -5.76 4.69 10.99
C VAL A 51 -4.56 5.26 11.73
N PRO A 52 -3.46 4.47 11.88
CA PRO A 52 -2.21 5.00 12.42
C PRO A 52 -1.78 6.23 11.62
N ALA A 53 -1.32 7.28 12.31
CA ALA A 53 -0.93 8.56 11.67
C ALA A 53 0.08 8.36 10.50
N VAL A 54 0.97 7.36 10.63
CA VAL A 54 1.92 6.97 9.58
C VAL A 54 1.20 6.41 8.35
N GLY A 55 0.15 5.60 8.52
CA GLY A 55 -0.65 5.11 7.39
C GLY A 55 -1.33 6.24 6.62
N GLN A 56 -1.85 7.24 7.34
CA GLN A 56 -2.43 8.44 6.73
C GLN A 56 -1.37 9.28 6.01
N PHE A 57 -0.18 9.40 6.58
CA PHE A 57 0.95 10.09 5.94
C PHE A 57 1.34 9.41 4.62
N TYR A 58 1.44 8.07 4.58
CA TYR A 58 1.70 7.32 3.35
C TYR A 58 0.57 7.47 2.33
N LEU A 59 -0.69 7.56 2.75
CA LEU A 59 -1.81 7.84 1.84
C LEU A 59 -1.68 9.20 1.15
N ILE A 60 -1.39 10.25 1.92
CA ILE A 60 -1.21 11.60 1.39
C ILE A 60 -0.02 11.61 0.43
N LEU A 61 1.09 10.96 0.79
CA LEU A 61 2.27 10.90 -0.06
C LEU A 61 2.01 10.12 -1.35
N ALA A 62 1.37 8.95 -1.28
CA ALA A 62 1.03 8.15 -2.45
C ALA A 62 0.04 8.86 -3.39
N THR A 63 -0.92 9.59 -2.83
CA THR A 63 -1.83 10.41 -3.66
C THR A 63 -1.07 11.54 -4.33
N LEU A 64 -0.19 12.27 -3.63
CA LEU A 64 0.64 13.30 -4.26
C LEU A 64 1.53 12.75 -5.37
N LEU A 65 2.12 11.55 -5.20
CA LEU A 65 2.89 10.88 -6.24
C LEU A 65 2.02 10.49 -7.44
N PHE A 66 0.80 9.99 -7.19
CA PHE A 66 -0.18 9.72 -8.25
C PHE A 66 -0.49 10.96 -9.10
N TRP A 67 -0.62 12.13 -8.47
CA TRP A 67 -0.80 13.39 -9.19
C TRP A 67 0.48 13.82 -9.91
N SER A 68 1.65 13.66 -9.29
CA SER A 68 2.95 14.04 -9.87
C SER A 68 3.33 13.23 -11.12
N LEU A 69 2.88 11.98 -11.22
CA LEU A 69 3.14 11.09 -12.36
C LEU A 69 2.00 11.11 -13.39
N ASP A 70 1.09 12.09 -13.30
CA ASP A 70 -0.08 12.20 -14.18
C ASP A 70 -0.94 10.91 -14.23
N GLY A 71 -1.00 10.18 -13.11
CA GLY A 71 -1.75 8.92 -13.02
C GLY A 71 -3.25 9.10 -13.33
N HIS A 72 -3.80 10.28 -13.02
CA HIS A 72 -5.17 10.67 -13.36
C HIS A 72 -5.39 10.73 -14.89
N LEU A 73 -4.44 11.29 -15.65
CA LEU A 73 -4.52 11.38 -17.11
C LEU A 73 -4.40 9.98 -17.74
N SER A 74 -3.49 9.16 -17.21
CA SER A 74 -3.34 7.76 -17.60
C SER A 74 -4.64 6.97 -17.39
N MET A 75 -5.31 7.15 -16.24
CA MET A 75 -6.58 6.48 -15.95
C MET A 75 -7.71 6.92 -16.90
N ILE A 76 -7.81 8.21 -17.22
CA ILE A 76 -8.79 8.70 -18.21
C ILE A 76 -8.51 8.09 -19.59
N ARG A 77 -7.24 8.03 -20.01
CA ARG A 77 -6.85 7.40 -21.27
C ARG A 77 -7.25 5.92 -21.32
N MET A 78 -7.04 5.18 -20.23
CA MET A 78 -7.47 3.78 -20.12
C MET A 78 -8.99 3.62 -20.25
N ILE A 79 -9.78 4.52 -19.67
CA ILE A 79 -11.24 4.50 -19.80
C ILE A 79 -11.66 4.75 -21.26
N VAL A 80 -11.04 5.72 -21.95
CA VAL A 80 -11.34 6.01 -23.36
C VAL A 80 -11.03 4.79 -24.24
N MET A 81 -9.84 4.19 -24.06
CA MET A 81 -9.44 2.98 -24.79
C MET A 81 -10.34 1.77 -24.48
N SER A 82 -10.92 1.70 -23.27
CA SER A 82 -11.85 0.62 -22.93
C SER A 82 -13.13 0.61 -23.77
N PHE A 83 -13.58 1.78 -24.25
CA PHE A 83 -14.75 1.86 -25.13
C PHE A 83 -14.46 1.38 -26.55
N GLU A 84 -13.20 1.48 -27.01
CA GLU A 84 -12.78 0.93 -28.31
C GLU A 84 -12.61 -0.59 -28.24
N ALA A 85 -12.04 -1.09 -27.13
CA ALA A 85 -11.83 -2.52 -26.89
C ALA A 85 -13.13 -3.30 -26.71
N PHE A 86 -14.07 -2.70 -25.97
CA PHE A 86 -15.31 -3.33 -25.54
C PHE A 86 -16.51 -2.53 -26.05
N PRO A 87 -16.93 -2.75 -27.31
CA PRO A 87 -18.10 -2.07 -27.86
C PRO A 87 -19.35 -2.40 -27.04
N ILE A 88 -20.23 -1.41 -26.93
CA ILE A 88 -21.45 -1.48 -26.12
C ILE A 88 -22.36 -2.58 -26.71
N GLY A 89 -22.52 -3.68 -25.97
CA GLY A 89 -23.41 -4.78 -26.35
C GLY A 89 -22.74 -6.14 -26.51
N GLU A 90 -21.43 -6.18 -26.76
CA GLU A 90 -20.72 -7.44 -27.07
C GLU A 90 -19.76 -7.90 -25.96
N ALA A 91 -19.33 -7.00 -25.09
CA ALA A 91 -18.29 -7.31 -24.11
C ALA A 91 -18.79 -8.18 -22.95
N TRP A 92 -18.22 -9.36 -22.75
CA TRP A 92 -18.37 -10.10 -21.50
C TRP A 92 -17.01 -10.21 -20.84
N PHE A 93 -16.91 -9.80 -19.57
CA PHE A 93 -15.74 -10.08 -18.76
C PHE A 93 -15.60 -11.59 -18.60
N ALA A 94 -14.52 -12.17 -19.09
CA ALA A 94 -14.23 -13.57 -18.89
C ALA A 94 -14.03 -13.83 -17.38
N PRO A 95 -14.46 -14.99 -16.86
CA PRO A 95 -14.17 -15.40 -15.48
C PRO A 95 -12.68 -15.31 -15.13
N GLU A 96 -11.80 -15.45 -16.13
CA GLU A 96 -10.35 -15.31 -15.97
C GLU A 96 -9.93 -13.88 -15.57
N GLN A 97 -10.52 -12.84 -16.17
CA GLN A 97 -10.18 -11.45 -15.82
C GLN A 97 -10.56 -11.11 -14.37
N PHE A 98 -11.65 -11.66 -13.85
CA PHE A 98 -12.00 -11.52 -12.43
C PHE A 98 -11.01 -12.24 -11.51
N ARG A 99 -10.52 -13.41 -11.94
CA ARG A 99 -9.49 -14.16 -11.21
C ARG A 99 -8.17 -13.37 -11.16
N ASP A 100 -7.82 -12.70 -12.26
CA ASP A 100 -6.60 -11.89 -12.32
C ASP A 100 -6.69 -10.66 -11.40
N ILE A 101 -7.85 -9.99 -11.32
CA ILE A 101 -8.08 -8.93 -10.31
C ILE A 101 -7.92 -9.49 -8.88
N ALA A 102 -8.42 -10.69 -8.61
CA ALA A 102 -8.26 -11.32 -7.30
C ALA A 102 -6.78 -11.63 -6.98
N HIS A 103 -5.99 -12.06 -7.97
CA HIS A 103 -4.54 -12.26 -7.83
C HIS A 103 -3.79 -10.94 -7.61
N TRP A 104 -4.26 -9.84 -8.18
CA TRP A 104 -3.71 -8.50 -7.93
C TRP A 104 -3.77 -8.11 -6.45
N ALA A 105 -4.82 -8.52 -5.74
CA ALA A 105 -4.89 -8.33 -4.29
C ALA A 105 -3.75 -9.05 -3.55
N GLY A 106 -3.31 -10.22 -4.03
CA GLY A 106 -2.13 -10.91 -3.50
C GLY A 106 -0.85 -10.10 -3.74
N TRP A 107 -0.71 -9.52 -4.94
CA TRP A 107 0.41 -8.63 -5.26
C TRP A 107 0.46 -7.38 -4.38
N MET A 108 -0.68 -6.80 -4.03
CA MET A 108 -0.78 -5.69 -3.07
C MET A 108 -0.11 -6.04 -1.73
N PHE A 109 -0.39 -7.21 -1.15
CA PHE A 109 0.25 -7.64 0.09
C PHE A 109 1.75 -7.88 -0.05
N ILE A 110 2.17 -8.53 -1.14
CA ILE A 110 3.59 -8.80 -1.40
C ILE A 110 4.35 -7.47 -1.50
N SER A 111 3.87 -6.53 -2.32
CA SER A 111 4.49 -5.22 -2.52
C SER A 111 4.54 -4.40 -1.23
N ALA A 112 3.47 -4.41 -0.44
CA ALA A 112 3.44 -3.68 0.83
C ALA A 112 4.45 -4.24 1.85
N VAL A 113 4.59 -5.57 1.92
CA VAL A 113 5.62 -6.22 2.74
C VAL A 113 7.01 -5.86 2.21
N THR A 114 7.23 -5.91 0.89
CA THR A 114 8.52 -5.57 0.28
C THR A 114 8.96 -4.14 0.60
N ILE A 115 8.06 -3.16 0.52
CA ILE A 115 8.33 -1.77 0.91
C ILE A 115 8.67 -1.68 2.40
N SER A 116 7.98 -2.47 3.23
CA SER A 116 8.15 -2.47 4.68
C SER A 116 9.36 -3.28 5.16
N LEU A 117 10.00 -4.10 4.31
CA LEU A 117 11.07 -5.03 4.72
C LEU A 117 12.23 -4.32 5.41
N ALA A 118 12.71 -3.21 4.86
CA ALA A 118 13.83 -2.47 5.45
C ALA A 118 13.48 -1.96 6.86
N PRO A 119 12.35 -1.24 7.08
CA PRO A 119 11.90 -0.89 8.41
C PRO A 119 11.70 -2.07 9.36
N ILE A 120 11.13 -3.17 8.87
CA ILE A 120 10.89 -4.39 9.66
C ILE A 120 12.19 -4.96 10.21
N VAL A 121 13.17 -5.16 9.34
CA VAL A 121 14.45 -5.76 9.74
C VAL A 121 15.21 -4.83 10.69
N SER A 122 15.24 -3.53 10.41
CA SER A 122 15.91 -2.55 11.27
C SER A 122 15.30 -2.52 12.68
N LEU A 123 13.97 -2.49 12.80
CA LEU A 123 13.30 -2.47 14.11
C LEU A 123 13.41 -3.81 14.84
N LEU A 124 13.43 -4.93 14.11
CA LEU A 124 13.67 -6.24 14.71
C LEU A 124 15.05 -6.30 15.37
N ILE A 125 16.09 -5.76 14.72
CA ILE A 125 17.45 -5.68 15.28
C ILE A 125 17.46 -4.81 16.54
N VAL A 126 16.78 -3.65 16.51
CA VAL A 126 16.66 -2.75 17.67
C VAL A 126 15.97 -3.46 18.84
N ASN A 127 14.86 -4.17 18.59
CA ASN A 127 14.14 -4.93 19.60
C ASN A 127 14.97 -6.08 20.17
N LEU A 128 15.75 -6.78 19.34
CA LEU A 128 16.68 -7.81 19.80
C LEU A 128 17.78 -7.23 20.69
N ALA A 129 18.34 -6.06 20.33
CA ALA A 129 19.31 -5.37 21.15
C ALA A 129 18.74 -4.98 22.53
N PHE A 130 17.49 -4.51 22.58
CA PHE A 130 16.77 -4.27 23.84
C PHE A 130 16.52 -5.54 24.64
N GLY A 131 16.22 -6.66 23.97
CA GLY A 131 16.08 -7.97 24.60
C GLY A 131 17.35 -8.40 25.34
N VAL A 132 18.51 -8.21 24.70
CA VAL A 132 19.82 -8.50 25.32
C VAL A 132 20.13 -7.54 26.47
N MET A 133 19.85 -6.25 26.31
CA MET A 133 20.05 -5.25 27.39
C MET A 133 19.17 -5.54 28.62
N THR A 134 17.93 -5.98 28.41
CA THR A 134 17.02 -6.36 29.52
C THR A 134 17.62 -7.48 30.36
N LYS A 135 18.31 -8.44 29.72
CA LYS A 135 19.01 -9.52 30.44
C LYS A 135 20.22 -9.01 31.23
N ALA A 136 20.94 -8.01 30.71
CA ALA A 136 22.13 -7.45 31.36
C ALA A 136 21.81 -6.48 32.52
N ALA A 137 20.73 -5.71 32.40
CA ALA A 137 20.30 -4.72 33.39
C ALA A 137 18.77 -4.76 33.59
N PRO A 138 18.25 -5.74 34.36
CA PRO A 138 16.79 -5.93 34.55
C PRO A 138 16.11 -4.79 35.32
N GLN A 139 16.90 -3.90 35.93
CA GLN A 139 16.44 -2.73 36.68
C GLN A 139 16.16 -1.50 35.78
N LEU A 140 16.51 -1.55 34.49
CA LEU A 140 16.04 -0.58 33.51
C LEU A 140 14.58 -0.87 33.17
N ASN A 141 13.70 0.13 33.30
CA ASN A 141 12.32 0.05 32.82
C ASN A 141 12.30 0.09 31.28
N ILE A 142 12.62 -1.05 30.68
CA ILE A 142 12.77 -1.23 29.23
C ILE A 142 11.47 -0.95 28.47
N PHE A 143 10.30 -1.09 29.12
CA PHE A 143 9.02 -0.72 28.53
C PHE A 143 8.93 0.79 28.31
N SER A 144 9.37 1.59 29.28
CA SER A 144 9.37 3.04 29.16
C SER A 144 10.46 3.54 28.20
N ILE A 145 11.69 3.01 28.35
CA ILE A 145 12.85 3.45 27.55
C ILE A 145 12.82 2.89 26.13
N GLY A 146 12.51 1.60 25.98
CA GLY A 146 12.49 0.91 24.69
C GLY A 146 11.41 1.45 23.76
N PHE A 147 10.24 1.82 24.29
CA PHE A 147 9.18 2.43 23.49
C PHE A 147 9.59 3.81 22.94
N ALA A 148 10.15 4.68 23.80
CA ALA A 148 10.61 6.01 23.38
C ALA A 148 11.71 5.91 22.30
N ILE A 149 12.67 4.99 22.47
CA ILE A 149 13.74 4.80 21.50
C ILE A 149 13.20 4.18 20.19
N ALA A 150 12.30 3.19 20.27
CA ALA A 150 11.69 2.58 19.09
C ALA A 150 10.91 3.59 18.25
N GLN A 151 10.22 4.55 18.88
CA GLN A 151 9.53 5.63 18.18
C GLN A 151 10.50 6.56 17.45
N ILE A 152 11.56 7.03 18.12
CA ILE A 152 12.57 7.91 17.51
C ILE A 152 13.28 7.20 16.36
N MET A 153 13.72 5.95 16.58
CA MET A 153 14.33 5.12 15.54
C MET A 153 13.37 4.89 14.37
N GLY A 154 12.09 4.66 14.67
CA GLY A 154 11.04 4.51 13.67
C GLY A 154 10.91 5.72 12.75
N LEU A 155 10.89 6.92 13.30
CA LEU A 155 10.84 8.16 12.52
C LEU A 155 12.10 8.35 11.66
N ILE A 156 13.28 8.03 12.19
CA ILE A 156 14.55 8.08 11.44
C ILE A 156 14.52 7.09 10.26
N ILE A 157 14.05 5.87 10.50
CA ILE A 157 13.93 4.84 9.47
C ILE A 157 12.96 5.29 8.37
N ILE A 158 11.78 5.81 8.74
CA ILE A 158 10.81 6.34 7.78
C ILE A 158 11.49 7.42 6.92
N TRP A 159 12.17 8.38 7.56
CA TRP A 159 12.88 9.44 6.86
C TRP A 159 13.93 8.92 5.85
N LEU A 160 14.73 7.93 6.23
CA LEU A 160 15.71 7.31 5.33
C LEU A 160 15.06 6.54 4.16
N THR A 161 13.88 5.94 4.38
CA THR A 161 13.17 5.17 3.35
C THR A 161 12.32 6.01 2.40
N LEU A 162 12.11 7.30 2.70
CA LEU A 162 11.26 8.19 1.88
C LEU A 162 11.76 8.32 0.45
N ASP A 163 13.07 8.44 0.25
CA ASP A 163 13.65 8.62 -1.09
C ASP A 163 13.33 7.43 -2.01
N ASN A 164 13.45 6.21 -1.46
CA ASN A 164 13.16 4.97 -2.18
C ASN A 164 11.66 4.80 -2.50
N LEU A 165 10.77 5.48 -1.78
CA LEU A 165 9.33 5.33 -1.96
C LEU A 165 8.87 5.75 -3.36
N THR A 166 9.49 6.79 -3.92
CA THR A 166 9.20 7.29 -5.27
C THR A 166 9.42 6.22 -6.33
N HIS A 167 10.57 5.54 -6.28
CA HIS A 167 10.92 4.46 -7.18
C HIS A 167 9.97 3.26 -7.05
N HIS A 168 9.62 2.87 -5.81
CA HIS A 168 8.62 1.81 -5.59
C HIS A 168 7.24 2.18 -6.13
N PHE A 169 6.86 3.46 -6.05
CA PHE A 169 5.61 3.94 -6.61
C PHE A 169 5.59 3.84 -8.14
N GLU A 170 6.63 4.31 -8.83
CA GLU A 170 6.74 4.21 -10.29
C GLU A 170 6.65 2.75 -10.76
N VAL A 171 7.44 1.86 -10.15
CA VAL A 171 7.44 0.42 -10.51
C VAL A 171 6.06 -0.22 -10.27
N MET A 172 5.38 0.13 -9.18
CA MET A 172 4.06 -0.40 -8.88
C MET A 172 3.00 0.17 -9.84
N TRP A 173 3.11 1.46 -10.18
CA TRP A 173 2.21 2.14 -11.11
C TRP A 173 2.31 1.57 -12.53
N ASP A 174 3.52 1.33 -13.03
CA ASP A 174 3.74 0.70 -14.33
C ASP A 174 3.13 -0.70 -14.40
N ARG A 175 3.31 -1.50 -13.34
CA ARG A 175 2.69 -2.83 -13.24
C ARG A 175 1.17 -2.74 -13.22
N ALA A 176 0.60 -1.76 -12.52
CA ALA A 176 -0.84 -1.54 -12.48
C ALA A 176 -1.37 -1.15 -13.87
N GLN A 177 -0.66 -0.31 -14.61
CA GLN A 177 -1.01 0.01 -16.00
C GLN A 177 -0.98 -1.22 -16.89
N LEU A 178 0.07 -2.04 -16.83
CA LEU A 178 0.16 -3.29 -17.58
C LEU A 178 -1.00 -4.24 -17.25
N MET A 179 -1.36 -4.35 -15.97
CA MET A 179 -2.51 -5.14 -15.53
C MET A 179 -3.83 -4.61 -16.10
N MET A 180 -4.06 -3.29 -16.05
CA MET A 180 -5.24 -2.66 -16.65
C MET A 180 -5.28 -2.88 -18.18
N CYS A 181 -4.13 -2.88 -18.85
CA CYS A 181 -4.04 -3.15 -20.28
C CYS A 181 -4.39 -4.60 -20.61
N GLN A 182 -3.87 -5.57 -19.87
CA GLN A 182 -4.22 -6.99 -20.01
C GLN A 182 -5.71 -7.23 -19.76
N LEU A 183 -6.27 -6.55 -18.76
CA LEU A 183 -7.68 -6.62 -18.44
C LEU A 183 -8.56 -6.07 -19.57
N VAL A 184 -8.13 -5.00 -20.24
CA VAL A 184 -8.87 -4.36 -21.33
C VAL A 184 -8.53 -4.93 -22.70
N LEU A 185 -7.55 -5.83 -22.79
CA LEU A 185 -6.99 -6.37 -24.04
C LEU A 185 -6.48 -5.27 -25.00
N VAL A 186 -6.15 -4.10 -24.45
CA VAL A 186 -5.58 -2.97 -25.20
C VAL A 186 -4.38 -2.45 -24.44
N CYS A 187 -3.22 -2.51 -25.09
CA CYS A 187 -2.00 -1.84 -24.64
C CYS A 187 -1.76 -0.58 -25.47
N PRO A 188 -1.23 0.51 -24.86
CA PRO A 188 -0.64 1.61 -25.61
C PRO A 188 0.64 1.20 -26.35
#